data_AF-A0A819VW41-F1
#
_entry.id   AF-A0A819VW41-F1
#
_cell.length_a   1.000
_cell.length_b   1.000
_cell.length_c   1.000
_cell.angle_alpha   90.00
_cell.angle_beta   90.00
_cell.angle_gamma   90.00
#
_symmetry.space_group_name_H-M   'P 1'
#
loop_
_entity.id
_entity.type
_entity.pdbx_description
1 polymer ?
#
loop_
_entity_poly.entity_id
_entity_poly.type
_entity_poly.pdbx_seq_one_letter_code
_entity_poly.pdbx_strand_id
1 'polypeptide(L)'
;MLKGAMKVSILAMLLSLKTDHEYTLVLICANKPNVTLLNDICRELTIELNKQITSSNQVDSTKQESISNTYQVQAHVFDACLTVKSNHLPQHTIRIILTTPVFHSEIFFSSR
;
A
#
# COMPACT_ATOMS: atom_id res chain seq x y z
N MET A 1 -5.01 -8.45 13.43
CA MET A 1 -5.70 -7.14 13.30
C MET A 1 -4.71 -6.05 12.93
N LEU A 2 -5.11 -5.17 12.01
CA LEU A 2 -4.37 -3.95 11.64
C LEU A 2 -4.65 -2.85 12.67
N LYS A 3 -3.64 -2.06 13.03
CA LYS A 3 -3.75 -0.97 14.03
C LYS A 3 -3.78 0.41 13.38
N GLY A 4 -3.21 0.56 12.20
CA GLY A 4 -3.24 1.82 11.45
C GLY A 4 -2.28 1.80 10.28
N ALA A 5 -2.39 2.82 9.42
CA ALA A 5 -1.48 3.07 8.32
C ALA A 5 -0.85 4.46 8.48
N MET A 6 0.41 4.58 8.12
CA MET A 6 1.18 5.82 8.23
C MET A 6 1.85 6.16 6.91
N LYS A 7 1.82 7.43 6.54
CA LYS A 7 2.71 7.97 5.51
C LYS A 7 4.10 8.06 6.09
N VAL A 8 5.11 7.76 5.28
CA VAL A 8 6.53 7.91 5.67
C VAL A 8 7.32 8.53 4.53
N SER A 9 8.61 8.79 4.78
CA SER A 9 9.53 9.34 3.79
C SER A 9 9.00 10.65 3.18
N ILE A 10 9.15 10.82 1.88
CA ILE A 10 8.82 12.03 1.12
C ILE A 10 7.37 12.49 1.29
N LEU A 11 6.43 11.56 1.44
CA LEU A 11 5.02 11.88 1.71
C LEU A 11 4.79 12.48 3.10
N ALA A 12 5.53 12.00 4.11
CA ALA A 12 5.41 12.49 5.48
C ALA A 12 6.15 13.82 5.68
N MET A 13 7.28 13.99 4.99
CA MET A 13 8.10 15.20 5.08
C MET A 13 7.58 16.35 4.20
N LEU A 14 6.50 16.14 3.45
CA LEU A 14 5.97 17.10 2.48
C LEU A 14 7.01 17.53 1.44
N LEU A 15 7.95 16.63 1.13
CA LEU A 15 9.01 16.86 0.15
C LEU A 15 8.67 16.30 -1.23
N SER A 16 7.42 15.88 -1.44
CA SER A 16 7.00 15.26 -2.70
C SER A 16 6.95 16.29 -3.82
N LEU A 17 7.75 16.03 -4.85
CA LEU A 17 7.78 16.75 -6.11
C LEU A 17 6.78 16.12 -7.09
N LYS A 18 6.35 16.90 -8.10
CA LYS A 18 5.42 16.43 -9.14
C LYS A 18 5.98 15.28 -9.99
N THR A 19 7.30 15.14 -10.02
CA THR A 19 8.03 14.09 -10.73
C THR A 19 8.16 12.80 -9.92
N ASP A 20 7.74 12.81 -8.65
CA ASP A 20 7.79 11.61 -7.83
C ASP A 20 6.61 10.71 -8.16
N HIS A 21 6.92 9.46 -8.46
CA HIS A 21 5.93 8.44 -8.77
C HIS A 21 6.02 7.24 -7.83
N GLU A 22 6.92 7.29 -6.84
CA GLU A 22 7.10 6.24 -5.85
C GLU A 22 6.81 6.76 -4.45
N TYR A 23 5.96 6.04 -3.73
CA TYR A 23 5.52 6.41 -2.40
C TYR A 23 5.66 5.24 -1.45
N THR A 24 5.83 5.54 -0.16
CA THR A 24 5.92 4.51 0.88
C THR A 24 4.91 4.77 1.99
N LEU A 25 4.19 3.71 2.36
CA LEU A 25 3.33 3.64 3.52
C LEU A 25 3.84 2.56 4.47
N VAL A 26 3.58 2.73 5.76
CA VAL A 26 3.81 1.72 6.79
C VAL A 26 2.48 1.30 7.37
N LEU A 27 2.20 0.00 7.34
CA LEU A 27 1.03 -0.62 7.94
C LEU A 27 1.41 -1.24 9.28
N ILE A 28 0.86 -0.70 10.36
CA ILE A 28 1.12 -1.17 11.72
C ILE A 28 0.18 -2.33 12.04
N CYS A 29 0.77 -3.48 12.34
CA CYS A 29 0.10 -4.70 12.72
C CYS A 29 0.09 -4.86 14.25
N ALA A 30 -1.02 -5.37 14.79
CA ALA A 30 -1.13 -5.67 16.23
C ALA A 30 -0.10 -6.70 16.70
N ASN A 31 0.15 -7.70 15.85
CA ASN A 31 1.06 -8.81 16.07
C ASN A 31 2.13 -8.82 14.98
N LYS A 32 3.16 -9.66 15.15
CA LYS A 32 4.16 -9.93 14.12
C LYS A 32 3.48 -10.29 12.78
N PRO A 33 3.72 -9.53 11.70
CA PRO A 33 3.19 -9.86 10.39
C PRO A 33 3.74 -11.22 9.95
N ASN A 34 2.86 -12.00 9.33
CA ASN A 34 3.19 -13.32 8.80
C ASN A 34 2.70 -13.41 7.34
N VAL A 35 3.09 -14.48 6.66
CA VAL A 35 2.78 -14.69 5.23
C VAL A 35 1.27 -14.72 4.99
N THR A 36 0.51 -15.35 5.88
CA THR A 36 -0.95 -15.43 5.78
C THR A 36 -1.59 -14.05 5.81
N LEU A 37 -1.20 -13.20 6.78
CA LEU A 37 -1.69 -11.84 6.90
C LEU A 37 -1.34 -11.00 5.67
N LEU A 38 -0.12 -11.13 5.15
CA LEU A 38 0.32 -10.41 3.95
C LEU A 38 -0.53 -10.79 2.73
N ASN A 39 -0.79 -12.09 2.54
CA ASN A 39 -1.62 -12.58 1.45
C ASN A 39 -3.09 -12.19 1.60
N ASP A 40 -3.63 -12.22 2.81
CA ASP A 40 -5.00 -11.77 3.10
C ASP A 40 -5.15 -10.28 2.79
N ILE A 41 -4.22 -9.44 3.25
CA ILE A 41 -4.22 -8.00 2.93
C ILE A 41 -4.12 -7.79 1.42
N CYS A 42 -3.26 -8.54 0.73
CA CYS A 42 -3.14 -8.46 -0.72
C CYS A 42 -4.48 -8.72 -1.41
N ARG A 43 -5.16 -9.82 -1.03
CA ARG A 43 -6.46 -10.21 -1.59
C ARG A 43 -7.54 -9.15 -1.31
N GLU A 44 -7.70 -8.76 -0.04
CA GLU A 44 -8.74 -7.80 0.36
C GLU A 44 -8.49 -6.42 -0.27
N LEU A 45 -7.24 -5.98 -0.35
CA LEU A 45 -6.88 -4.71 -0.99
C LEU A 45 -7.20 -4.72 -2.49
N THR A 46 -6.90 -5.82 -3.19
CA THR A 46 -7.29 -5.97 -4.60
C THR A 46 -8.80 -5.87 -4.77
N ILE A 47 -9.57 -6.56 -3.92
CA ILE A 47 -11.04 -6.53 -3.96
C ILE A 47 -11.55 -5.10 -3.74
N GLU A 48 -11.06 -4.42 -2.71
CA GLU A 48 -11.55 -3.10 -2.32
C GLU A 48 -11.20 -2.02 -3.34
N LEU A 49 -9.99 -2.07 -3.92
CA LEU A 49 -9.61 -1.18 -5.02
C LEU A 49 -10.52 -1.36 -6.24
N ASN A 50 -10.83 -2.61 -6.62
CA ASN A 50 -11.72 -2.90 -7.75
C ASN A 50 -13.15 -2.39 -7.50
N LYS A 51 -13.65 -2.47 -6.26
CA LYS A 51 -14.95 -1.90 -5.89
C LYS A 51 -14.97 -0.38 -6.03
N GLN A 52 -13.92 0.31 -5.56
CA GLN A 52 -13.84 1.77 -5.66
C GLN A 52 -13.81 2.25 -7.11
N ILE A 53 -13.05 1.55 -7.99
CA ILE A 53 -13.03 1.83 -9.43
C ILE A 53 -14.42 1.72 -10.05
N THR A 54 -15.16 0.66 -9.70
CA THR A 54 -16.51 0.42 -10.24
C THR A 54 -17.50 1.49 -9.80
N SER A 55 -17.28 2.06 -8.59
CA SER A 55 -18.14 3.10 -8.01
C SER A 55 -17.82 4.51 -8.52
N SER A 56 -16.56 4.78 -8.91
CA SER A 56 -16.12 6.09 -9.43
C SER A 56 -16.42 6.31 -10.91
N ASN A 57 -16.78 5.28 -11.66
CA ASN A 57 -17.08 5.36 -13.10
C ASN A 57 -18.51 5.83 -13.43
N GLN A 58 -19.20 6.47 -12.48
CA GLN A 58 -20.45 7.20 -12.77
C GLN A 58 -20.17 8.70 -12.84
N VAL A 59 -20.52 9.28 -13.99
CA VAL A 59 -20.54 10.71 -14.35
C VAL A 59 -19.21 11.31 -14.81
N ASP A 60 -18.92 11.18 -16.11
CA ASP A 60 -18.70 12.35 -16.95
C ASP A 60 -18.89 12.00 -18.43
N SER A 61 -20.06 12.36 -18.94
CA SER A 61 -20.47 12.16 -20.33
C SER A 61 -19.87 13.22 -21.26
N THR A 62 -18.55 13.27 -21.41
CA THR A 62 -17.95 14.05 -22.52
C THR A 62 -16.54 13.55 -22.87
N LYS A 63 -16.47 12.76 -23.95
CA LYS A 63 -15.32 12.53 -24.84
C LYS A 63 -13.95 12.21 -24.18
N GLN A 64 -13.60 10.93 -24.17
CA GLN A 64 -12.34 10.28 -24.64
C GLN A 64 -11.98 9.07 -23.78
N GLU A 65 -11.67 7.96 -24.48
CA GLU A 65 -11.22 6.63 -24.02
C GLU A 65 -11.47 6.27 -22.54
N SER A 66 -12.43 5.37 -22.32
CA SER A 66 -12.70 4.74 -21.03
C SER A 66 -11.51 3.87 -20.58
N ILE A 67 -10.42 4.49 -20.13
CA ILE A 67 -9.30 3.78 -19.53
C ILE A 67 -9.75 3.43 -18.11
N SER A 68 -10.24 2.19 -17.94
CA SER A 68 -10.55 1.66 -16.61
C SER A 68 -9.30 1.77 -15.74
N ASN A 69 -9.34 2.58 -14.68
CA ASN A 69 -8.31 2.62 -13.66
C ASN A 69 -8.18 1.20 -13.10
N THR A 70 -7.06 0.53 -13.32
CA THR A 70 -6.80 -0.78 -12.71
C THR A 70 -5.52 -0.69 -11.88
N TYR A 71 -5.55 -1.30 -10.70
CA TYR A 71 -4.40 -1.37 -9.81
C TYR A 71 -3.87 -2.80 -9.79
N GLN A 72 -2.56 -2.95 -9.93
CA GLN A 72 -1.88 -4.22 -9.74
C GLN A 72 -1.33 -4.26 -8.33
N VAL A 73 -1.75 -5.25 -7.54
CA VAL A 73 -1.27 -5.46 -6.16
C VAL A 73 -0.41 -6.72 -6.13
N GLN A 74 0.79 -6.61 -5.60
CA GLN A 74 1.73 -7.73 -5.45
C GLN A 74 2.27 -7.80 -4.03
N ALA A 75 2.30 -8.99 -3.44
CA ALA A 75 2.92 -9.25 -2.15
C ALA A 75 4.38 -9.69 -2.30
N HIS A 76 5.25 -9.18 -1.43
CA HIS A 76 6.67 -9.51 -1.36
C HIS A 76 7.00 -10.00 0.06
N VAL A 77 7.05 -11.32 0.23
CA VAL A 77 7.20 -11.97 1.54
C VAL A 77 8.54 -11.65 2.20
N PHE A 78 9.63 -11.71 1.44
CA PHE A 78 10.99 -11.48 1.96
C PHE A 78 11.19 -10.07 2.53
N ASP A 79 10.53 -9.08 1.93
CA ASP A 79 10.60 -7.68 2.34
C ASP A 79 9.46 -7.28 3.30
N ALA A 80 8.60 -8.25 3.67
CA ALA A 80 7.39 -8.03 4.45
C ALA A 80 6.55 -6.84 3.94
N CYS A 81 6.38 -6.73 2.62
CA CYS A 81 5.70 -5.58 2.01
C CYS A 81 4.76 -5.95 0.86
N LEU A 82 3.90 -5.01 0.47
CA LEU A 82 3.14 -5.05 -0.77
C LEU A 82 3.51 -3.89 -1.69
N THR A 83 3.34 -4.10 -2.98
CA THR A 83 3.46 -3.06 -4.00
C THR A 83 2.13 -2.89 -4.70
N VAL A 84 1.63 -1.66 -4.77
CA VAL A 84 0.44 -1.28 -5.55
C VAL A 84 0.89 -0.38 -6.69
N LYS A 85 0.66 -0.80 -7.94
CA LYS A 85 0.99 -0.03 -9.14
C LYS A 85 -0.27 0.40 -9.87
N SER A 86 -0.33 1.65 -10.28
CA SER A 86 -1.35 2.10 -11.24
C SER A 86 -0.99 1.62 -12.64
N ASN A 87 -1.99 1.30 -13.45
CA ASN A 87 -1.85 1.03 -14.88
C ASN A 87 -1.80 2.31 -15.76
N HIS A 88 -2.00 3.48 -15.15
CA HIS A 88 -1.99 4.78 -15.84
C HIS A 88 -0.61 5.40 -15.95
N LEU A 89 -0.46 6.29 -16.93
CA LEU A 89 0.72 7.14 -17.09
C LEU A 89 0.45 8.54 -16.49
N PRO A 90 1.36 9.08 -15.65
CA PRO A 90 2.58 8.44 -15.13
C PRO A 90 2.25 7.31 -14.14
N GLN A 91 3.06 6.25 -14.18
CA GLN A 91 2.85 5.07 -13.33
C GLN A 91 3.22 5.38 -11.88
N HIS A 92 2.23 5.48 -11.01
CA HIS A 92 2.43 5.61 -9.58
C HIS A 92 2.56 4.24 -8.92
N THR A 93 3.54 4.13 -8.02
CA THR A 93 3.81 2.93 -7.23
C THR A 93 3.77 3.27 -5.75
N ILE A 94 2.97 2.53 -4.98
CA ILE A 94 2.93 2.62 -3.52
C ILE A 94 3.49 1.34 -2.94
N ARG A 95 4.58 1.45 -2.17
CA ARG A 95 5.12 0.36 -1.36
C ARG A 95 4.52 0.43 0.04
N ILE A 96 3.88 -0.64 0.49
CA ILE A 96 3.24 -0.75 1.80
C ILE A 96 4.05 -1.74 2.64
N ILE A 97 4.80 -1.25 3.62
CA ILE A 97 5.64 -2.07 4.49
C ILE A 97 4.83 -2.49 5.72
N LEU A 98 4.83 -3.77 6.06
CA LEU A 98 4.18 -4.26 7.26
C LEU A 98 5.19 -4.28 8.41
N THR A 99 4.80 -3.71 9.54
CA THR A 99 5.62 -3.76 10.76
C THR A 99 4.73 -3.88 11.99
N THR A 100 5.32 -4.18 13.13
CA THR A 100 4.65 -4.15 14.43
C THR A 100 5.59 -3.53 15.46
N PRO A 101 5.09 -2.76 16.44
CA PRO A 101 5.92 -2.28 17.54
C PRO A 101 6.52 -3.43 18.37
N VAL A 102 5.94 -4.63 18.33
CA VAL A 102 6.44 -5.82 19.05
C VAL A 102 7.87 -6.21 18.61
N PHE A 103 8.24 -5.97 17.35
CA PHE A 103 9.62 -6.19 16.89
C PHE A 103 10.64 -5.33 17.65
N HIS A 104 10.22 -4.14 18.06
CA HIS A 104 11.10 -3.18 18.73
C HIS A 104 11.31 -3.54 20.21
N SER A 105 10.42 -4.30 20.85
CA SER A 105 10.65 -4.79 22.22
C SER A 105 11.66 -5.94 22.27
N GLU A 106 11.59 -6.91 21.36
CA GLU A 106 12.43 -8.13 21.43
C GLU A 106 13.93 -7.84 21.20
N ILE A 107 14.25 -6.89 20.32
CA ILE A 107 15.64 -6.53 20.01
C ILE A 107 16.30 -5.82 21.21
N PHE A 108 15.56 -5.03 21.99
CA PHE A 108 16.10 -4.30 23.14
C PHE A 108 16.35 -5.19 24.38
N PHE A 109 15.58 -6.28 24.56
CA PHE A 109 15.78 -7.19 25.68
C PHE A 109 16.83 -8.28 25.43
N SER A 110 17.27 -8.46 24.18
CA SER A 110 18.27 -9.46 23.80
C SER A 110 19.72 -8.99 23.96
N SER A 111 19.94 -7.78 24.49
CA SER A 111 21.26 -7.14 24.66
C SER A 111 21.69 -6.99 26.13
N ARG A 112 21.13 -7.77 27.06
CA ARG A 112 21.57 -7.81 28.46
C ARG A 112 22.03 -9.20 28.86
#